data_AF-A0A6L9IJL2-F1
#
_entry.id   AF-A0A6L9IJL2-F1
#
_cell.length_a   1.000
_cell.length_b   1.000
_cell.length_c   1.000
_cell.angle_alpha   90.00
_cell.angle_beta   90.00
_cell.angle_gamma   90.00
#
_symmetry.space_group_name_H-M   'P 1'
#
loop_
_entity.id
_entity.type
_entity.pdbx_description
1 polymer ?
#
loop_
_entity_poly.entity_id
_entity_poly.type
_entity_poly.pdbx_seq_one_letter_code
_entity_poly.pdbx_strand_id
1 'polypeptide(L)' 'MTTTIALLGAGGKMGCRITDNMKDHSDYTMLYVEISEQGVANLAERGVSTTAQADALAAA' A
#
# COMPACT_ATOMS: atom_id res chain seq x y z
N MET A 1 -7.24 5.58 17.85
CA MET A 1 -5.88 5.62 17.30
C MET A 1 -5.84 4.65 16.15
N THR A 2 -5.33 5.04 14.99
CA THR A 2 -5.17 4.12 13.84
C THR A 2 -3.80 3.46 13.89
N THR A 3 -3.68 2.26 13.33
CA THR A 3 -2.39 1.58 13.16
C THR A 3 -1.84 1.93 11.78
N THR A 4 -0.65 2.50 11.71
CA THR A 4 0.04 2.74 10.44
C THR A 4 0.69 1.44 9.96
N ILE A 5 0.50 1.10 8.69
CA ILE A 5 1.02 -0.14 8.11
C ILE A 5 1.75 0.18 6.81
N ALA A 6 3.05 -0.12 6.77
CA ALA A 6 3.81 -0.14 5.52
C ALA A 6 3.68 -1.51 4.83
N LEU A 7 3.03 -1.53 3.66
CA LEU A 7 2.91 -2.74 2.84
C LEU A 7 3.92 -2.72 1.70
N LEU A 8 4.99 -3.51 1.82
CA LEU A 8 6.00 -3.67 0.79
C LEU A 8 5.54 -4.69 -0.27
N GLY A 9 5.73 -4.35 -1.55
CA GLY A 9 5.25 -5.16 -2.67
C GLY A 9 3.73 -5.08 -2.84
N ALA A 10 3.14 -3.93 -2.54
CA ALA A 10 1.69 -3.73 -2.51
C ALA A 10 0.99 -3.93 -3.87
N GLY A 11 1.70 -3.78 -4.98
CA GLY A 11 1.14 -3.90 -6.33
C GLY A 11 1.26 -5.30 -6.94
N GLY A 12 2.00 -6.21 -6.31
CA GLY A 12 2.09 -7.62 -6.73
C GLY A 12 0.79 -8.40 -6.46
N LYS A 13 0.71 -9.65 -6.95
CA LYS A 13 -0.49 -10.51 -6.76
C LYS A 13 -0.90 -10.65 -5.29
N MET A 14 0.07 -10.86 -4.40
CA MET A 14 -0.18 -10.98 -2.97
C MET A 14 -0.48 -9.61 -2.35
N GLY A 15 0.28 -8.58 -2.70
CA GLY A 15 0.08 -7.22 -2.21
C GLY A 15 -1.31 -6.67 -2.55
N CYS A 16 -1.75 -6.83 -3.80
CA CYS A 16 -3.07 -6.37 -4.25
C CYS A 16 -4.20 -6.99 -3.44
N ARG A 17 -4.11 -8.29 -3.11
CA ARG A 17 -5.10 -8.96 -2.25
C ARG A 17 -5.15 -8.34 -0.85
N ILE A 18 -4.01 -7.95 -0.28
CA ILE A 18 -3.96 -7.27 1.02
C ILE A 18 -4.53 -5.86 0.87
N THR A 19 -4.12 -5.11 -0.15
CA THR A 19 -4.64 -3.78 -0.47
C THR A 19 -6.16 -3.78 -0.57
N ASP A 20 -6.75 -4.72 -1.32
CA ASP A 20 -8.19 -4.82 -1.53
C ASP A 20 -8.98 -5.05 -0.22
N ASN A 21 -8.38 -5.74 0.76
CA ASN A 21 -9.04 -6.00 2.05
C ASN A 21 -8.83 -4.89 3.08
N MET A 22 -7.77 -4.09 2.93
CA MET A 22 -7.32 -3.18 4.00
C MET A 22 -7.57 -1.70 3.67
N LYS A 23 -7.62 -1.31 2.39
CA LYS A 23 -7.63 0.10 1.96
C LYS A 23 -8.80 0.93 2.49
N ASP A 24 -9.94 0.28 2.77
CA ASP A 24 -11.18 0.93 3.21
C ASP A 24 -11.40 0.77 4.73
N HIS A 25 -10.45 0.18 5.46
CA HIS A 25 -10.58 -0.05 6.89
C HIS A 25 -10.16 1.20 7.67
N SER A 26 -11.10 1.85 8.35
CA SER A 26 -10.88 3.12 9.08
C SER A 26 -9.85 3.04 10.21
N ASP A 27 -9.55 1.83 10.68
CA ASP A 27 -8.58 1.58 11.76
C ASP A 27 -7.13 1.59 11.27
N TYR A 28 -6.90 1.60 9.95
CA TYR A 28 -5.57 1.49 9.35
C TYR A 28 -5.21 2.71 8.50
N THR A 29 -3.98 3.18 8.68
CA THR A 29 -3.35 4.12 7.74
C THR A 29 -2.37 3.32 6.88
N MET A 30 -2.78 3.01 5.65
CA MET A 30 -1.98 2.19 4.74
C MET A 30 -0.95 3.02 3.97
N LEU A 31 0.31 2.58 3.97
CA LEU A 31 1.40 3.13 3.17
C LEU A 31 1.87 2.07 2.18
N TYR A 32 1.56 2.25 0.89
CA TYR A 32 1.80 1.25 -0.14
C TYR A 32 3.16 1.45 -0.80
N VAL A 33 4.05 0.46 -0.72
CA VAL A 33 5.37 0.53 -1.36
C VAL A 33 5.40 -0.45 -2.53
N GLU A 34 5.67 0.07 -3.72
CA GLU A 34 5.81 -0.71 -4.95
C GLU A 34 6.75 0.00 -5.92
N ILE A 35 7.62 -0.76 -6.60
CA ILE A 35 8.63 -0.23 -7.52
C ILE A 35 8.38 -0.65 -8.96
N SER A 36 7.63 -1.73 -9.18
CA SER A 36 7.35 -2.23 -10.53
C SER A 36 6.27 -1.38 -11.20
N GLU A 37 6.48 -0.99 -12.45
CA GLU A 37 5.51 -0.17 -13.21
C GLU A 37 4.12 -0.81 -13.24
N GLN A 38 4.06 -2.14 -13.49
CA GLN A 38 2.81 -2.90 -13.45
C GLN A 38 2.15 -2.87 -12.06
N GLY A 39 2.93 -3.00 -10.99
CA GLY A 39 2.40 -2.96 -9.64
C GLY A 39 1.85 -1.58 -9.27
N VAL A 40 2.53 -0.51 -9.69
CA VAL A 40 2.05 0.88 -9.52
C VAL A 40 0.73 1.07 -10.29
N ALA A 41 0.63 0.57 -11.52
CA ALA A 41 -0.61 0.62 -12.29
C ALA A 41 -1.75 -0.14 -11.59
N ASN A 42 -1.48 -1.34 -11.09
CA ASN A 42 -2.47 -2.14 -10.34
C ASN A 42 -2.99 -1.40 -9.09
N LEU A 43 -2.13 -0.65 -8.40
CA LEU A 43 -2.51 0.16 -7.24
C LEU A 43 -3.34 1.38 -7.66
N ALA A 44 -2.97 2.04 -8.76
CA ALA A 44 -3.72 3.17 -9.30
C ALA A 44 -5.15 2.78 -9.70
N GLU A 45 -5.33 1.60 -10.32
CA GLU A 45 -6.66 1.03 -10.62
C GLU A 45 -7.53 0.83 -9.38
N ARG A 46 -6.91 0.62 -8.21
CA ARG A 46 -7.60 0.48 -6.91
C ARG A 46 -7.87 1.83 -6.22
N GLY A 47 -7.41 2.93 -6.82
CA GLY A 47 -7.57 4.28 -6.28
C GLY A 47 -6.56 4.64 -5.19
N VAL A 48 -5.43 3.92 -5.09
CA VAL A 48 -4.39 4.19 -4.09
C VAL A 48 -3.06 4.53 -4.77
N SER A 49 -2.24 5.34 -4.10
CA SER A 49 -0.92 5.77 -4.58
C SER A 49 0.20 5.08 -3.81
N THR A 50 1.39 5.04 -4.40
CA THR A 50 2.58 4.56 -3.72
C THR A 50 3.18 5.62 -2.79
N THR A 51 3.92 5.14 -1.80
CA THR A 51 4.75 5.89 -0.87
C THR A 51 6.20 5.44 -1.07
N ALA A 52 7.15 6.37 -0.98
CA ALA A 52 8.56 6.00 -1.03
C ALA A 52 8.91 5.09 0.16
N GLN A 53 9.73 4.07 -0.08
CA GLN A 53 10.04 3.06 0.94
C GLN A 53 10.60 3.67 2.23
N ALA A 54 11.52 4.64 2.11
CA ALA A 54 12.14 5.28 3.26
C ALA A 54 11.09 5.98 4.15
N ASP A 55 10.16 6.71 3.53
CA ASP A 55 9.10 7.43 4.24
C ASP A 55 8.12 6.47 4.90
N ALA A 56 7.76 5.38 4.20
CA ALA A 56 6.85 4.36 4.72
C ALA A 56 7.43 3.66 5.96
N LEU A 57 8.73 3.33 5.94
CA LEU A 57 9.40 2.69 7.07
C LEU A 57 9.62 3.64 8.26
N ALA A 58 9.77 4.94 8.02
CA ALA A 58 9.92 5.92 9.09
C ALA A 58 8.59 6.23 9.81
N ALA A 59 7.46 6.08 9.10
CA ALA A 59 6.13 6.45 9.60
C ALA A 59 5.33 5.30 10.22
N ALA A 60 5.68 4.04 9.91
CA ALA A 60 5.00 2.84 10.38
C ALA A 60 5.57 2.28 11.69
#